data_AF-A0A544TU31-F1
#
_entry.id   AF-A0A544TU31-F1
#
_cell.length_a   1.000
_cell.length_b   1.000
_cell.length_c   1.000
_cell.angle_alpha   90.00
_cell.angle_beta   90.00
_cell.angle_gamma   90.00
#
_symmetry.space_group_name_H-M   'P 1'
#
loop_
_entity.id
_entity.type
_entity.pdbx_description
1 polymer ?
#
loop_
_entity_poly.entity_id
_entity_poly.type
_entity_poly.pdbx_seq_one_letter_code
_entity_poly.pdbx_strand_id
1 'polypeptide(L)'
;MVGTILSNFWAALFAFSIYFFSTYPFINAVNILFNASVIAIIVFFVTFIIRAIIAFVMETPVVSREIIGSSNVVGHSQTPSSEEMAKVIKSMLNEDE
;
A
#
# COMPACT_ATOMS: atom_id res chain seq x y z
N MET A 1 -6.28 -0.73 -0.61
CA MET A 1 -5.55 -1.30 0.55
C MET A 1 -5.69 -2.83 0.69
N VAL A 2 -6.38 -3.54 -0.21
CA VAL A 2 -6.37 -5.02 -0.24
C VAL A 2 -5.12 -5.47 -1.02
N GLY A 3 -4.06 -5.82 -0.31
CA GLY A 3 -2.79 -6.22 -0.93
C GLY A 3 -1.57 -5.93 -0.05
N THR A 4 -1.71 -5.05 0.94
CA THR A 4 -0.65 -4.74 1.93
C THR A 4 -0.42 -5.88 2.90
N ILE A 5 -1.49 -6.36 3.55
CA ILE A 5 -1.36 -7.40 4.57
C ILE A 5 -1.00 -8.77 3.97
N LEU A 6 -1.59 -9.09 2.80
CA LEU A 6 -1.41 -10.39 2.14
C LEU A 6 0.02 -10.54 1.59
N SER A 7 0.59 -9.46 1.03
CA SER A 7 1.99 -9.47 0.56
C SER A 7 2.97 -9.67 1.72
N ASN A 8 2.73 -9.06 2.88
CA ASN A 8 3.57 -9.26 4.05
C ASN A 8 3.46 -10.70 4.58
N PHE A 9 2.26 -11.27 4.53
CA PHE A 9 2.03 -12.67 4.91
C PHE A 9 2.76 -13.64 3.99
N TRP A 10 2.77 -13.37 2.68
CA TRP A 10 3.56 -14.14 1.70
C TRP A 10 5.06 -14.08 2.00
N ALA A 11 5.60 -12.89 2.28
CA ALA A 11 7.02 -12.74 2.62
C ALA A 11 7.38 -13.49 3.92
N ALA A 12 6.53 -13.43 4.94
CA ALA A 12 6.70 -14.18 6.18
C ALA A 12 6.67 -15.70 5.95
N LEU A 13 5.76 -16.18 5.10
CA LEU A 13 5.62 -17.60 4.77
C LEU A 13 6.84 -18.12 3.99
N PHE A 14 7.41 -17.29 3.10
CA PHE A 14 8.68 -17.60 2.44
C PHE A 14 9.83 -17.71 3.43
N ALA A 15 9.99 -16.75 4.34
CA ALA A 15 11.04 -16.77 5.35
C ALA A 15 10.91 -17.96 6.31
N PHE A 16 9.68 -18.27 6.74
CA PHE A 16 9.35 -19.46 7.50
C PHE A 16 9.83 -20.72 6.77
N SER A 17 9.47 -20.86 5.50
CA SER A 17 9.81 -22.04 4.70
C SER A 17 11.32 -22.19 4.58
N ILE A 18 12.04 -21.12 4.24
CA ILE A 18 13.50 -21.13 4.10
C ILE A 18 14.15 -21.57 5.41
N TYR A 19 13.78 -20.98 6.54
CA TYR A 19 14.37 -21.32 7.82
C TYR A 19 14.05 -22.77 8.25
N PHE A 20 12.79 -23.18 8.06
CA PHE A 20 12.35 -24.53 8.38
C PHE A 20 13.12 -25.58 7.56
N PHE A 21 13.20 -25.42 6.24
CA PHE A 21 13.93 -26.36 5.38
C PHE A 21 15.46 -26.31 5.58
N SER A 22 16.01 -25.16 5.97
CA SER A 22 17.45 -25.02 6.22
C SER A 22 17.93 -25.74 7.50
N THR A 23 17.02 -26.17 8.38
CA THR A 23 17.38 -26.75 9.70
C THR A 23 17.46 -28.28 9.68
N TYR A 24 17.76 -28.87 8.53
CA TYR A 24 18.02 -30.32 8.43
C TYR A 24 19.37 -30.69 9.07
N PRO A 25 19.49 -31.77 9.88
CA PRO A 25 18.46 -32.76 10.24
C PRO A 25 17.55 -32.30 11.40
N PHE A 26 16.27 -32.71 11.33
CA PHE A 26 15.21 -32.31 12.27
C PHE A 26 15.30 -33.02 13.63
N ILE A 27 16.40 -32.83 14.35
CA ILE A 27 16.64 -33.46 15.66
C ILE A 27 15.60 -32.99 16.70
N ASN A 28 15.18 -31.73 16.65
CA ASN A 28 14.19 -31.14 17.55
C ASN A 28 13.08 -30.41 16.77
N ALA A 29 12.26 -31.16 16.04
CA ALA A 29 11.25 -30.63 15.13
C ALA A 29 10.32 -29.56 15.74
N VAL A 30 9.89 -29.73 17.00
CA VAL A 30 9.01 -28.76 17.69
C VAL A 30 9.73 -27.43 17.94
N ASN A 31 10.99 -27.49 18.38
CA ASN A 31 11.79 -26.29 18.62
C ASN A 31 12.09 -25.56 17.30
N ILE A 32 12.39 -26.32 16.23
CA ILE A 32 12.63 -25.77 14.90
C ILE A 32 11.37 -25.07 14.38
N LEU A 33 10.20 -25.68 14.54
CA LEU A 33 8.92 -25.09 14.15
C LEU A 33 8.62 -23.81 14.93
N PHE A 34 8.89 -23.80 16.24
CA PHE A 34 8.70 -22.62 17.08
C PHE A 34 9.63 -21.48 16.66
N ASN A 35 10.92 -21.77 16.47
CA ASN A 35 11.90 -20.78 16.03
C ASN A 35 11.56 -20.24 14.63
N ALA A 36 11.16 -21.11 13.70
CA ALA A 36 10.70 -20.71 12.37
C ALA A 36 9.50 -19.77 12.44
N SER A 37 8.53 -20.08 13.31
CA SER A 37 7.34 -19.25 13.51
C SER A 37 7.68 -17.89 14.10
N VAL A 38 8.59 -17.83 15.08
CA VAL A 38 9.07 -16.55 15.65
C VAL A 38 9.75 -15.71 14.58
N ILE A 39 10.62 -16.32 13.76
CA ILE A 39 11.30 -15.65 12.66
C ILE A 39 10.30 -15.12 11.64
N ALA A 40 9.27 -15.88 11.29
CA ALA A 40 8.22 -15.45 10.38
C ALA A 40 7.49 -14.20 10.88
N ILE A 41 7.16 -14.15 12.18
CA ILE A 41 6.54 -12.98 12.83
C ILE A 41 7.48 -11.78 12.77
N ILE A 42 8.76 -11.96 13.08
CA ILE A 42 9.75 -10.87 12.99
C ILE A 42 9.84 -10.34 11.56
N VAL A 43 9.97 -11.22 10.57
CA VAL A 43 10.02 -10.84 9.15
C VAL A 43 8.75 -10.12 8.72
N PHE A 44 7.57 -10.55 9.20
CA PHE A 44 6.32 -9.86 8.94
C PHE A 44 6.39 -8.38 9.38
N PHE A 45 6.89 -8.08 10.57
CA PHE A 45 7.07 -6.69 11.01
C PHE A 45 8.18 -5.96 10.23
N VAL A 46 9.29 -6.64 9.94
CA VAL A 46 10.39 -6.05 9.16
C VAL A 46 9.92 -5.66 7.76
N THR A 47 9.08 -6.48 7.11
CA THR A 47 8.52 -6.14 5.78
C THR A 47 7.66 -4.88 5.81
N PHE A 48 6.98 -4.61 6.94
CA PHE A 48 6.26 -3.35 7.13
C PHE A 48 7.21 -2.15 7.17
N ILE A 49 8.33 -2.26 7.89
CA ILE A 49 9.36 -1.22 7.96
C ILE A 49 10.01 -1.01 6.58
N ILE A 50 10.45 -2.08 5.93
CA ILE A 50 11.07 -2.01 4.60
C ILE A 50 10.13 -1.33 3.61
N ARG A 51 8.84 -1.67 3.64
CA ARG A 51 7.85 -1.03 2.78
C ARG A 51 7.67 0.46 3.09
N ALA A 52 7.66 0.84 4.37
CA ALA A 52 7.61 2.25 4.75
C ALA A 52 8.83 3.02 4.23
N ILE A 53 10.02 2.39 4.27
CA ILE A 53 11.24 2.95 3.70
C ILE A 53 11.13 3.06 2.17
N ILE A 54 10.63 2.02 1.48
CA ILE A 54 10.43 2.05 0.02
C ILE A 54 9.46 3.19 -0.35
N ALA A 55 8.34 3.31 0.35
CA ALA A 55 7.40 4.41 0.15
C ALA A 55 8.08 5.76 0.37
N PHE A 56 8.82 5.93 1.47
CA PHE A 56 9.56 7.16 1.77
C PHE A 56 10.58 7.54 0.69
N VAL A 57 11.36 6.57 0.19
CA VAL A 57 12.36 6.81 -0.87
C VAL A 57 11.69 7.11 -2.21
N MET A 58 10.61 6.42 -2.52
CA MET A 58 9.89 6.57 -3.79
C MET A 58 9.04 7.85 -3.82
N GLU A 59 8.67 8.35 -2.64
CA GLU A 59 7.94 9.59 -2.40
C GLU A 59 8.90 10.75 -2.11
N THR A 60 10.09 10.77 -2.72
CA THR A 60 10.83 12.02 -2.90
C THR A 60 10.03 12.94 -3.82
N PRO A 61 9.49 14.06 -3.31
CA PRO A 61 8.64 14.92 -4.09
C PRO A 61 9.52 15.75 -5.03
N VAL A 62 9.27 15.67 -6.33
CA VAL A 62 9.49 16.84 -7.19
C VAL A 62 8.44 17.87 -6.73
N VAL A 63 8.86 18.70 -5.77
CA VAL A 63 8.28 19.99 -5.37
C VAL A 63 6.75 20.03 -5.14
N SER A 64 6.40 20.36 -3.90
CA SER A 64 5.13 20.97 -3.47
C SER A 64 3.89 20.08 -3.46
N ARG A 65 3.60 19.53 -2.27
CA ARG A 65 2.34 19.85 -1.60
C ARG A 65 2.47 19.58 -0.11
N GLU A 66 2.52 20.64 0.69
CA GLU A 66 2.04 20.59 2.06
C GLU A 66 0.67 19.91 2.05
N ILE A 67 0.48 18.76 2.70
CA ILE A 67 -0.72 18.44 3.50
C ILE A 67 -0.31 17.29 4.45
N ILE A 68 0.02 17.66 5.68
CA ILE A 68 -0.23 16.78 6.83
C ILE A 68 -1.73 16.89 7.12
N GLY A 69 -2.45 15.77 7.01
CA GLY A 69 -3.74 15.57 7.67
C GLY A 69 -4.97 16.11 6.94
N SER A 70 -5.63 15.26 6.14
CA SER A 70 -7.04 14.88 6.37
C SER A 70 -7.48 13.91 5.29
N SER A 71 -8.07 12.80 5.71
CA SER A 71 -8.92 11.95 4.88
C SER A 71 -10.02 12.78 4.19
N ASN A 72 -10.48 12.26 3.04
CA ASN A 72 -11.54 12.72 2.15
C ASN A 72 -11.13 13.70 1.03
N VAL A 73 -10.47 13.18 -0.01
CA VAL A 73 -10.83 13.59 -1.38
C VAL A 73 -10.95 12.33 -2.23
N VAL A 74 -12.21 11.93 -2.41
CA VAL A 74 -12.70 11.12 -3.51
C VAL A 74 -11.97 11.54 -4.78
N GLY A 75 -11.37 10.58 -5.48
CA GLY A 75 -10.97 10.77 -6.87
C GLY A 75 -12.22 11.10 -7.68
N HIS A 76 -12.58 12.37 -7.73
CA HIS A 76 -13.60 12.90 -8.61
C HIS A 76 -12.88 13.18 -9.92
N SER A 77 -12.92 12.21 -10.82
CA SER A 77 -12.93 12.50 -12.24
C SER A 77 -14.05 13.50 -12.47
N GLN A 78 -13.73 14.78 -12.53
CA GLN A 78 -14.64 15.84 -12.93
C GLN A 78 -14.95 15.65 -14.41
N THR A 79 -15.84 14.71 -14.73
CA THR A 79 -16.77 14.94 -15.84
C THR A 79 -17.68 16.05 -15.34
N PRO A 80 -17.67 17.24 -15.97
CA PRO A 80 -18.50 18.35 -15.52
C PRO A 80 -19.95 17.87 -15.41
N SER A 81 -20.60 18.21 -14.30
CA SER A 81 -22.02 17.90 -14.11
C SER A 81 -22.80 18.51 -15.27
N SER A 82 -23.78 17.78 -15.80
CA SER A 82 -24.60 18.21 -16.95
C SER A 82 -25.22 19.61 -16.73
N GLU A 83 -25.43 19.99 -15.48
CA GLU A 83 -25.93 21.31 -15.09
C GLU A 83 -24.90 22.43 -15.30
N GLU A 84 -23.62 22.18 -15.01
CA GLU A 84 -22.54 23.14 -15.26
C GLU A 84 -22.29 23.30 -16.76
N MET A 85 -22.33 22.20 -17.52
CA MET A 85 -22.25 22.27 -18.99
C MET A 85 -23.44 23.04 -19.59
N ALA A 86 -24.66 22.78 -19.11
CA ALA A 86 -25.85 23.50 -19.57
C ALA A 86 -25.77 25.01 -19.27
N LYS A 87 -25.19 25.39 -18.12
CA LYS A 87 -24.99 26.80 -17.75
C LYS A 87 -23.98 27.49 -18.66
N VAL A 88 -22.88 26.82 -19.01
CA VAL A 88 -21.87 27.34 -19.95
C VAL A 88 -22.42 27.47 -21.37
N ILE A 89 -23.20 26.49 -21.85
CA ILE A 89 -23.85 26.58 -23.16
C ILE A 89 -24.86 27.73 -23.18
N LYS A 90 -25.66 27.88 -22.11
CA LYS A 90 -26.63 28.96 -22.00
C LYS A 90 -25.97 30.33 -21.97
N SER A 91 -24.80 30.49 -21.33
CA SER A 91 -24.09 31.77 -21.35
C SER A 91 -23.54 32.10 -22.74
N MET A 92 -23.04 31.10 -23.51
CA MET A 92 -22.60 31.36 -24.88
C MET A 92 -23.76 31.71 -25.82
N LEU A 93 -24.94 31.13 -25.63
CA LEU A 93 -26.11 31.40 -26.47
C LEU A 93 -26.73 32.79 -26.23
N ASN A 94 -26.46 33.40 -25.08
CA ASN A 94 -26.99 34.71 -24.67
C ASN A 94 -26.00 35.86 -24.91
N GLU A 95 -24.77 35.58 -25.33
CA GLU A 95 -23.78 36.58 -25.72
C GLU A 95 -23.87 36.95 -27.22
N ASP A 96 -24.71 36.24 -27.99
CA ASP A 96 -24.93 36.43 -29.43
C ASP A 96 -26.18 37.31 -29.77
N GLU A 97 -26.78 37.99 -28.79
CA GLU A 97 -27.76 39.09 -28.98
C GLU A 97 -27.20 40.44 -28.51
#